data_AF-A0A0S9PPT1-F1
#
_entry.id   AF-A0A0S9PPT1-F1
#
_cell.length_a   1.000
_cell.length_b   1.000
_cell.length_c   1.000
_cell.angle_alpha   90.00
_cell.angle_beta   90.00
_cell.angle_gamma   90.00
#
_symmetry.space_group_name_H-M   'P 1'
#
loop_
_entity.id
_entity.type
_entity.pdbx_description
1 polymer ?
#
loop_
_entity_poly.entity_id
_entity_poly.type
_entity_poly.pdbx_seq_one_letter_code
_entity_poly.pdbx_strand_id
1 'polypeptide(L)'
;MRRILGAMGGLMLVLAGSARAAPEPAQPVVACETLVGLRLLMGDGGTDHAATVTRLPRHSGCRLVARDKVGAAEQRAMIGGAPFECLTLSDAGRCAWVMP
;
A
#
# COMPACT_ATOMS: atom_id res chain seq x y z
N MET A 1 43.71 55.21 -13.73
CA MET A 1 44.68 54.58 -12.82
C MET A 1 43.94 53.64 -11.86
N ARG A 2 44.39 52.38 -11.76
CA ARG A 2 44.12 51.39 -10.67
C ARG A 2 42.68 50.87 -10.52
N ARG A 3 42.37 49.58 -10.40
CA ARG A 3 43.11 48.30 -10.41
C ARG A 3 42.07 47.20 -10.69
N ILE A 4 42.37 46.31 -11.63
CA ILE A 4 41.63 45.07 -11.93
C ILE A 4 42.06 44.02 -10.88
N LEU A 5 41.12 43.49 -10.09
CA LEU A 5 41.26 42.34 -9.18
C LEU A 5 39.83 41.87 -8.89
N GLY A 6 39.41 40.61 -9.05
CA GLY A 6 40.12 39.41 -9.42
C GLY A 6 39.18 38.19 -9.39
N ALA A 7 39.76 37.08 -9.83
CA ALA A 7 39.45 35.70 -9.46
C ALA A 7 38.08 35.10 -9.86
N MET A 8 38.12 34.41 -11.00
CA MET A 8 37.45 33.13 -11.28
C MET A 8 37.15 32.32 -10.00
N GLY A 9 35.89 32.28 -9.59
CA GLY A 9 35.36 31.28 -8.68
C GLY A 9 34.86 30.08 -9.49
N GLY A 10 35.63 28.99 -9.45
CA GLY A 10 35.40 27.78 -10.22
C GLY A 10 34.04 27.12 -9.97
N LEU A 11 33.43 26.71 -11.08
CA LEU A 11 32.26 25.86 -11.19
C LEU A 11 32.58 24.47 -10.60
N MET A 12 32.26 24.25 -9.33
CA MET A 12 32.23 22.91 -8.72
C MET A 12 30.94 22.20 -9.15
N LEU A 13 30.99 21.50 -10.28
CA LEU A 13 30.01 20.48 -10.65
C LEU A 13 30.11 19.31 -9.68
N VAL A 14 29.27 19.32 -8.64
CA VAL A 14 29.06 18.15 -7.79
C VAL A 14 28.25 17.14 -8.59
N LEU A 15 28.90 16.09 -9.09
CA LEU A 15 28.24 14.88 -9.58
C LEU A 15 27.60 14.15 -8.38
N ALA A 16 26.41 14.59 -7.98
CA ALA A 16 25.54 13.82 -7.10
C ALA A 16 25.01 12.62 -7.90
N GLY A 17 25.69 11.48 -7.79
CA GLY A 17 25.19 10.21 -8.30
C GLY A 17 23.89 9.85 -7.59
N SER A 18 22.77 9.90 -8.31
CA SER A 18 21.48 9.45 -7.83
C SER A 18 21.51 7.93 -7.63
N ALA A 19 21.88 7.48 -6.43
CA ALA A 19 21.64 6.12 -6.01
C ALA A 19 20.11 5.91 -6.00
N ARG A 20 19.60 5.21 -7.02
CA ARG A 20 18.21 4.77 -7.06
C ARG A 20 18.04 3.75 -5.94
N ALA A 21 17.40 4.15 -4.84
CA ALA A 21 16.94 3.23 -3.82
C ALA A 21 16.06 2.17 -4.51
N ALA A 22 16.35 0.89 -4.26
CA ALA A 22 15.50 -0.19 -4.72
C ALA A 22 14.10 -0.03 -4.11
N PRO A 23 13.02 -0.24 -4.88
CA PRO A 23 11.67 -0.17 -4.34
C PRO A 23 11.50 -1.19 -3.20
N GLU A 24 11.01 -0.74 -2.05
CA GLU A 24 10.68 -1.60 -0.92
C GLU A 24 9.60 -2.62 -1.36
N PRO A 25 9.71 -3.90 -0.96
CA PRO A 25 8.71 -4.90 -1.32
C PRO A 25 7.35 -4.48 -0.76
N ALA A 26 6.34 -4.42 -1.63
CA ALA A 26 5.01 -4.01 -1.24
C ALA A 26 4.41 -4.99 -0.23
N GLN A 27 3.97 -4.46 0.91
CA GLN A 27 3.36 -5.24 2.00
C GLN A 27 2.10 -5.99 1.52
N PRO A 28 1.89 -7.26 1.91
CA PRO A 28 0.66 -7.99 1.58
C PRO A 28 -0.56 -7.28 2.16
N VAL A 29 -1.75 -7.48 1.57
CA VAL A 29 -3.01 -6.99 2.20
C VAL A 29 -3.82 -8.14 2.75
N VAL A 30 -4.64 -7.77 3.72
CA VAL A 30 -5.73 -8.56 4.24
C VAL A 30 -6.90 -8.53 3.25
N ALA A 31 -7.30 -9.71 2.78
CA ALA A 31 -8.47 -9.89 1.93
C ALA A 31 -9.41 -10.93 2.53
N CYS A 32 -10.72 -10.67 2.46
CA CYS A 32 -11.76 -11.56 2.93
C CYS A 32 -12.75 -11.90 1.83
N GLU A 33 -13.35 -13.09 1.91
CA GLU A 33 -14.34 -13.53 0.93
C GLU A 33 -15.62 -12.69 0.95
N THR A 34 -15.95 -12.09 2.10
CA THR A 34 -17.14 -11.26 2.27
C THR A 34 -16.80 -9.94 2.95
N LEU A 35 -17.54 -8.88 2.59
CA LEU A 35 -17.42 -7.58 3.23
C LEU A 35 -17.74 -7.64 4.73
N VAL A 36 -18.74 -8.44 5.11
CA VAL A 36 -19.09 -8.65 6.53
C VAL A 36 -17.92 -9.29 7.29
N GLY A 37 -17.27 -10.31 6.72
CA GLY A 37 -16.10 -10.94 7.31
C GLY A 37 -14.94 -9.95 7.51
N LEU A 38 -14.69 -9.10 6.51
CA LEU A 38 -13.69 -8.04 6.61
C LEU A 38 -14.02 -7.04 7.73
N ARG A 39 -15.27 -6.59 7.83
CA ARG A 39 -15.69 -5.65 8.88
C ARG A 39 -15.56 -6.26 10.28
N LEU A 40 -15.94 -7.53 10.45
CA LEU A 40 -15.77 -8.24 11.72
C LEU A 40 -14.30 -8.38 12.10
N LEU A 41 -13.43 -8.65 11.13
CA LEU A 41 -11.99 -8.77 11.35
C LEU A 41 -11.35 -7.42 11.76
N MET A 42 -11.73 -6.32 11.09
CA MET A 42 -11.26 -4.97 11.40
C MET A 42 -11.73 -4.51 12.79
N GLY A 43 -12.96 -4.90 13.18
CA GLY A 43 -13.59 -4.45 14.43
C GLY A 43 -13.63 -2.92 14.53
N ASP A 44 -13.50 -2.40 15.75
CA ASP A 44 -13.43 -0.96 16.01
C ASP A 44 -12.08 -0.33 15.60
N GLY A 45 -11.04 -1.15 15.44
CA GLY A 45 -9.69 -0.71 15.08
C GLY A 45 -9.52 -0.30 13.62
N GLY A 46 -10.54 -0.50 12.78
CA GLY A 46 -10.61 0.01 11.41
C GLY A 46 -9.42 -0.39 10.54
N THR A 47 -8.45 0.52 10.41
CA THR A 47 -7.34 0.47 9.44
C THR A 47 -5.99 0.04 10.04
N ASP A 48 -5.93 -0.35 11.31
CA ASP A 48 -4.70 -0.91 11.88
C ASP A 48 -4.41 -2.29 11.29
N HIS A 49 -3.52 -2.32 10.28
CA HIS A 49 -3.12 -3.53 9.58
C HIS A 49 -2.44 -4.53 10.52
N ALA A 50 -1.52 -4.08 11.39
CA ALA A 50 -0.79 -4.97 12.28
C ALA A 50 -1.74 -5.64 13.28
N ALA A 51 -2.60 -4.86 13.94
CA ALA A 51 -3.61 -5.40 14.84
C ALA A 51 -4.56 -6.34 14.11
N THR A 52 -4.92 -6.04 12.87
CA THR A 52 -5.79 -6.92 12.08
C THR A 52 -5.13 -8.25 11.72
N VAL A 53 -3.85 -8.23 11.32
CA VAL A 53 -3.10 -9.46 11.02
C VAL A 53 -3.02 -10.38 12.24
N THR A 54 -2.87 -9.84 13.45
CA THR A 54 -2.88 -10.68 14.68
C THR A 54 -4.21 -11.41 14.91
N ARG A 55 -5.32 -10.93 14.34
CA ARG A 55 -6.65 -11.53 14.50
C ARG A 55 -6.97 -12.55 13.41
N LEU A 56 -6.26 -12.54 12.28
CA LEU A 56 -6.50 -13.43 11.13
C LEU A 56 -6.72 -14.91 11.48
N PRO A 57 -5.96 -15.53 12.41
CA PRO A 57 -6.17 -16.94 12.75
C PRO A 57 -7.58 -17.29 13.24
N ARG A 58 -8.36 -16.31 13.70
CA ARG A 58 -9.75 -16.48 14.16
C ARG A 58 -10.81 -16.22 13.06
N HIS A 59 -10.38 -15.86 11.85
CA HIS A 59 -11.26 -15.47 10.75
C HIS A 59 -10.92 -16.29 9.49
N SER A 60 -11.44 -17.51 9.40
CA SER A 60 -11.13 -18.46 8.32
C SER A 60 -11.46 -17.97 6.90
N GLY A 61 -12.41 -17.04 6.76
CA GLY A 61 -12.75 -16.41 5.48
C GLY A 61 -11.82 -15.26 5.07
N CYS A 62 -10.75 -15.00 5.81
CA CYS A 62 -9.80 -13.91 5.57
C CYS A 62 -8.37 -14.44 5.50
N ARG A 63 -7.54 -13.81 4.68
CA ARG A 63 -6.14 -14.20 4.49
C ARG A 63 -5.27 -13.03 4.06
N LEU A 64 -3.95 -13.22 4.15
CA LEU A 64 -2.99 -12.35 3.47
C LEU A 64 -2.90 -12.72 2.00
N VAL A 65 -2.84 -11.71 1.15
CA VAL A 65 -2.66 -11.83 -0.29
C VAL A 65 -1.49 -10.95 -0.71
N ALA A 66 -0.60 -11.45 -1.57
CA ALA A 66 0.49 -10.66 -2.12
C ALA A 66 -0.05 -9.52 -3.03
N ARG A 67 0.62 -8.36 -3.08
CA ARG A 67 0.09 -7.19 -3.82
C ARG A 67 0.05 -7.37 -5.31
N ASP A 68 1.04 -8.06 -5.86
CA ASP A 68 1.12 -8.42 -7.26
C ASP A 68 -0.04 -9.32 -7.74
N LYS A 69 -0.77 -9.94 -6.81
CA LYS A 69 -1.95 -10.77 -7.09
C LYS A 69 -3.27 -10.01 -7.08
N VAL A 70 -3.26 -8.71 -6.79
CA VAL A 70 -4.48 -7.89 -6.68
C VAL A 70 -4.64 -6.99 -7.89
N GLY A 71 -5.80 -7.05 -8.51
CA GLY A 71 -6.15 -6.26 -9.68
C GLY A 71 -7.18 -5.18 -9.38
N ALA A 72 -7.99 -4.86 -10.41
CA ALA A 72 -8.99 -3.80 -10.35
C ALA A 72 -10.19 -4.16 -9.46
N ALA A 73 -10.93 -3.14 -9.03
CA ALA A 73 -12.18 -3.30 -8.29
C ALA A 73 -13.30 -3.81 -9.20
N GLU A 74 -13.94 -4.91 -8.81
CA GLU A 74 -15.20 -5.39 -9.39
C GLU A 74 -16.41 -4.78 -8.68
N GLN A 75 -16.30 -4.56 -7.37
CA GLN A 75 -17.39 -4.05 -6.56
C GLN A 75 -16.88 -2.98 -5.59
N ARG A 76 -17.77 -2.04 -5.25
CA ARG A 76 -17.52 -0.99 -4.27
C ARG A 76 -18.71 -0.86 -3.35
N ALA A 77 -18.46 -0.62 -2.07
CA ALA A 77 -19.49 -0.40 -1.08
C ALA A 77 -19.06 0.68 -0.10
N MET A 78 -20.03 1.40 0.45
CA MET A 78 -19.83 2.37 1.53
C MET A 78 -20.41 1.81 2.81
N ILE A 79 -19.60 1.68 3.87
CA ILE A 79 -20.05 1.22 5.18
C ILE A 79 -19.59 2.22 6.23
N GLY A 80 -20.53 2.86 6.93
CA GLY A 80 -20.21 3.85 7.96
C GLY A 80 -19.36 5.03 7.44
N GLY A 81 -19.52 5.39 6.15
CA GLY A 81 -18.75 6.45 5.50
C GLY A 81 -17.38 6.04 4.98
N ALA A 82 -16.94 4.79 5.18
CA ALA A 82 -15.69 4.28 4.64
C ALA A 82 -15.91 3.50 3.31
N PRO A 83 -15.06 3.71 2.29
CA PRO A 83 -15.11 2.95 1.05
C PRO A 83 -14.48 1.57 1.24
N PHE A 84 -15.13 0.56 0.69
CA PHE A 84 -14.63 -0.80 0.61
C PHE A 84 -14.67 -1.26 -0.82
N GLU A 85 -13.65 -2.00 -1.23
CA GLU A 85 -13.54 -2.53 -2.58
C GLU A 85 -13.38 -4.04 -2.56
N CYS A 86 -14.09 -4.70 -3.47
CA CYS A 86 -13.84 -6.08 -3.83
C CYS A 86 -12.93 -6.09 -5.04
N LEU A 87 -11.67 -6.49 -4.86
CA LEU A 87 -10.66 -6.47 -5.90
C LEU A 87 -10.49 -7.85 -6.52
N THR A 88 -10.29 -7.89 -7.84
CA THR A 88 -9.93 -9.12 -8.55
C THR A 88 -8.64 -9.71 -8.00
N LEU A 89 -8.57 -11.05 -7.92
CA LEU A 89 -7.38 -11.77 -7.52
C LEU A 89 -6.95 -12.70 -8.64
N SER A 90 -5.68 -12.67 -9.04
CA SER A 90 -5.17 -13.47 -10.18
C SER A 90 -5.41 -14.98 -10.03
N ASP A 91 -5.45 -15.47 -8.80
CA ASP A 91 -5.54 -16.89 -8.48
C ASP A 91 -6.95 -17.29 -7.97
N ALA A 92 -7.95 -16.42 -8.08
CA ALA A 92 -9.32 -16.71 -7.63
C ALA A 92 -10.37 -16.36 -8.70
N GLY A 93 -11.36 -17.23 -8.88
CA GLY A 93 -12.50 -16.98 -9.79
C GLY A 93 -13.55 -15.99 -9.26
N ARG A 94 -13.26 -15.28 -8.17
CA ARG A 94 -14.10 -14.23 -7.57
C ARG A 94 -13.24 -13.16 -6.93
N CYS A 95 -13.70 -11.91 -6.92
CA CYS A 95 -13.05 -10.83 -6.18
C CYS A 95 -13.05 -11.12 -4.66
N ALA A 96 -12.15 -10.44 -3.94
CA ALA A 96 -12.12 -10.46 -2.48
C ALA A 96 -12.14 -9.03 -1.92
N TRP A 97 -12.83 -8.85 -0.80
CA TRP A 97 -12.90 -7.57 -0.10
C TRP A 97 -11.60 -7.29 0.62
N VAL A 98 -10.94 -6.20 0.26
CA VAL A 98 -9.63 -5.84 0.82
C VAL A 98 -9.78 -4.80 1.91
N MET A 99 -8.90 -4.87 2.91
CA MET A 99 -8.72 -3.77 3.85
C MET A 99 -8.35 -2.49 3.07
N PRO A 100 -9.07 -1.37 3.31
CA PRO A 100 -8.77 -0.09 2.68
C PRO A 100 -7.47 0.56 3.18
#